data_AF-A0AAP0PEM0-F1
#
_entry.id   AF-A0AAP0PEM0-F1
#
_cell.length_a   1.000
_cell.length_b   1.000
_cell.length_c   1.000
_cell.angle_alpha   90.00
_cell.angle_beta   90.00
_cell.angle_gamma   90.00
#
_symmetry.space_group_name_H-M   'P 1'
#
loop_
_entity.id
_entity.type
_entity.pdbx_description
1 polymer ?
#
loop_
_entity_poly.entity_id
_entity_poly.type
_entity_poly.pdbx_seq_one_letter_code
_entity_poly.pdbx_strand_id
1 'polypeptide(L)'
;MAEEILVNGAGEILKLLTSKAIDEINLVKGVKKEVAKLEAVANKIQQVLEDAEKKQVDDVSVRQWLQELKDVAYWAEDILDEITYESLRRQVEIQSHLKNKI
;
A
#
# COMPACT_ATOMS: atom_id res chain seq x y z
N MET A 1 -31.24 -36.27 -8.63
CA MET A 1 -31.02 -35.36 -9.79
C MET A 1 -31.04 -33.89 -9.38
N ALA A 2 -32.12 -33.35 -8.79
CA ALA A 2 -32.15 -31.94 -8.34
C ALA A 2 -31.20 -31.62 -7.17
N GLU A 3 -31.08 -32.51 -6.18
CA GLU A 3 -30.14 -32.35 -5.05
C GLU A 3 -28.68 -32.35 -5.51
N GLU A 4 -28.33 -33.18 -6.49
CA GLU A 4 -26.98 -33.26 -7.07
C GLU A 4 -26.60 -31.97 -7.83
N ILE A 5 -27.55 -31.36 -8.54
CA ILE A 5 -27.37 -30.07 -9.23
C ILE A 5 -27.16 -28.94 -8.21
N LEU A 6 -27.91 -28.93 -7.11
CA LEU A 6 -27.77 -27.92 -6.05
C LEU A 6 -26.43 -28.05 -5.31
N VAL A 7 -26.00 -29.28 -5.01
CA VAL A 7 -24.72 -29.54 -4.33
C VAL A 7 -23.53 -29.20 -5.24
N ASN A 8 -23.58 -29.58 -6.52
CA ASN A 8 -22.53 -29.22 -7.48
C ASN A 8 -22.47 -27.71 -7.71
N GLY A 9 -23.63 -27.05 -7.86
CA GLY A 9 -23.71 -25.60 -8.00
C GLY A 9 -23.15 -24.86 -6.77
N ALA A 10 -23.52 -25.30 -5.56
CA ALA A 10 -22.96 -24.76 -4.32
C ALA A 10 -21.44 -24.98 -4.22
N GLY A 11 -20.95 -26.15 -4.65
CA GLY A 11 -19.52 -26.48 -4.69
C GLY A 11 -18.72 -25.53 -5.58
N GLU A 12 -19.21 -25.21 -6.78
CA GLU A 12 -18.55 -24.27 -7.70
C GLU A 12 -18.55 -22.84 -7.16
N ILE A 13 -19.65 -22.40 -6.53
CA ILE A 13 -19.73 -21.08 -5.87
C ILE A 13 -18.72 -20.99 -4.72
N LEU A 14 -18.61 -22.03 -3.90
CA LEU A 14 -17.65 -22.07 -2.78
C LEU A 14 -16.21 -21.99 -3.26
N LYS A 15 -15.85 -22.71 -4.34
CA LYS A 15 -14.51 -22.61 -4.95
C LYS A 15 -14.21 -21.20 -5.43
N LEU A 16 -15.15 -20.57 -6.14
CA LEU A 16 -15.00 -19.21 -6.64
C LEU A 16 -14.77 -18.20 -5.51
N LEU A 17 -15.61 -18.26 -4.47
CA LEU A 17 -15.50 -17.37 -3.30
C LEU A 17 -14.18 -17.57 -2.57
N THR A 18 -13.74 -18.82 -2.41
CA THR A 18 -12.47 -19.15 -1.76
C THR A 18 -11.29 -18.62 -2.56
N SER A 19 -11.29 -18.80 -3.88
CA SER A 19 -10.25 -18.26 -4.77
C SER A 19 -10.17 -16.74 -4.63
N LYS A 20 -11.32 -16.05 -4.74
CA LYS A 20 -11.34 -14.59 -4.62
C LYS A 20 -10.85 -14.13 -3.24
N ALA A 21 -11.24 -14.80 -2.16
CA ALA A 21 -10.76 -14.46 -0.83
C ALA A 21 -9.24 -14.65 -0.69
N ILE A 22 -8.68 -15.71 -1.28
CA ILE A 22 -7.23 -15.94 -1.31
C ILE A 22 -6.52 -14.83 -2.08
N ASP A 23 -7.05 -14.41 -3.22
CA ASP A 23 -6.47 -13.33 -4.04
C ASP A 23 -6.43 -12.01 -3.26
N GLU A 24 -7.52 -11.63 -2.61
CA GLU A 24 -7.59 -10.42 -1.77
C GLU A 24 -6.60 -10.50 -0.58
N ILE A 25 -6.51 -11.66 0.08
CA ILE A 25 -5.54 -11.89 1.17
C ILE A 25 -4.10 -11.76 0.65
N ASN A 26 -3.81 -12.30 -0.52
CA ASN A 26 -2.48 -12.23 -1.14
C ASN A 26 -2.12 -10.79 -1.51
N LEU A 27 -3.07 -10.01 -2.03
CA LEU A 27 -2.87 -8.58 -2.29
C LEU A 27 -2.50 -7.82 -1.01
N VAL A 28 -3.26 -8.01 0.07
CA VAL A 28 -2.97 -7.36 1.37
C VAL A 28 -1.60 -7.77 1.92
N LYS A 29 -1.24 -9.06 1.82
CA LYS A 29 0.10 -9.54 2.23
C LYS A 29 1.21 -8.93 1.38
N GLY A 30 0.99 -8.82 0.07
CA GLY A 30 1.90 -8.17 -0.87
C GLY A 30 2.18 -6.72 -0.48
N VAL A 31 1.13 -5.94 -0.23
CA VAL A 31 1.24 -4.55 0.22
C VAL A 31 2.03 -4.45 1.52
N LYS A 32 1.71 -5.26 2.54
CA LYS A 32 2.45 -5.26 3.82
C LYS A 32 3.95 -5.54 3.63
N LYS A 33 4.29 -6.48 2.74
CA LYS A 33 5.68 -6.81 2.42
C LYS A 33 6.41 -5.63 1.77
N GLU A 34 5.79 -4.95 0.81
CA GLU A 34 6.41 -3.80 0.15
C GLU A 34 6.55 -2.59 1.10
N VAL A 35 5.57 -2.35 1.98
CA VAL A 35 5.68 -1.30 3.02
C VAL A 35 6.85 -1.58 3.96
N ALA A 36 7.03 -2.82 4.42
CA ALA A 36 8.16 -3.17 5.28
C ALA A 36 9.52 -2.99 4.58
N LYS A 37 9.60 -3.25 3.27
CA LYS A 37 10.82 -2.95 2.50
C LYS A 37 11.06 -1.46 2.38
N LEU A 38 10.02 -0.67 2.12
CA LEU A 38 10.11 0.78 2.02
C LEU A 38 10.64 1.38 3.33
N GLU A 39 10.11 0.93 4.47
CA GLU A 39 10.60 1.32 5.80
C GLU A 39 12.09 0.99 5.99
N ALA A 40 12.51 -0.23 5.61
CA ALA A 40 13.91 -0.61 5.69
C ALA A 40 14.83 0.24 4.78
N VAL A 41 14.35 0.65 3.60
CA VAL A 41 15.08 1.53 2.69
C VAL A 41 15.13 2.96 3.25
N ALA A 42 14.02 3.49 3.76
CA ALA A 42 13.97 4.82 4.37
C ALA A 42 14.95 4.94 5.56
N ASN A 43 15.01 3.93 6.42
CA ASN A 43 15.96 3.89 7.53
C ASN A 43 17.43 3.90 7.05
N LYS A 44 17.74 3.20 5.95
CA LYS A 44 19.09 3.24 5.35
C LYS A 44 19.39 4.62 4.77
N ILE A 45 18.43 5.25 4.10
CA ILE A 45 18.55 6.61 3.58
C ILE A 45 18.86 7.57 4.73
N GLN A 46 18.11 7.49 5.83
CA GLN A 46 18.35 8.33 7.01
C GLN A 46 19.77 8.20 7.56
N GLN A 47 20.30 6.98 7.64
CA GLN A 47 21.68 6.75 8.10
C GLN A 47 22.74 7.38 7.19
N VAL A 48 22.52 7.39 5.86
CA VAL A 48 23.48 8.01 4.93
C VAL A 48 23.30 9.52 4.80
N LEU A 49 22.12 10.05 5.12
CA LEU A 49 21.82 11.48 5.05
C LEU A 49 22.69 12.31 6.00
N GLU A 50 22.95 11.84 7.22
CA GLU A 50 23.79 12.57 8.20
C GLU A 50 25.21 12.83 7.68
N ASP A 51 25.78 11.87 6.95
CA ASP A 51 27.10 11.99 6.33
C ASP A 51 27.05 12.81 5.04
N ALA A 52 25.97 12.67 4.26
CA ALA A 52 25.78 13.39 3.01
C ALA A 52 25.58 14.89 3.24
N GLU A 53 24.81 15.30 4.26
CA GLU A 53 24.58 16.71 4.59
C GLU A 53 25.87 17.47 4.92
N LYS A 54 26.83 16.80 5.59
CA LYS A 54 28.14 17.40 5.87
C LYS A 54 28.97 17.57 4.60
N LYS A 55 28.90 16.59 3.69
CA LYS A 55 29.69 16.55 2.45
C LYS A 55 29.15 17.47 1.35
N GLN A 56 27.86 17.80 1.37
CA GLN A 56 27.21 18.59 0.30
C GLN A 56 27.80 19.98 0.08
N VAL A 57 28.50 20.53 1.08
CA VAL A 57 29.13 21.85 1.00
C VAL A 57 30.27 21.83 -0.03
N ASP A 58 31.08 20.78 0.00
CA ASP A 58 32.30 20.67 -0.79
C ASP A 58 32.17 19.70 -1.98
N ASP A 59 31.18 18.78 -1.95
CA ASP A 59 30.92 17.80 -3.01
C ASP A 59 29.61 18.12 -3.76
N VAL A 60 29.78 18.62 -4.99
CA VAL A 60 28.66 18.97 -5.90
C VAL A 60 27.84 17.72 -6.27
N SER A 61 28.47 16.56 -6.39
CA SER A 61 27.77 15.31 -6.74
C SER A 61 26.85 14.86 -5.61
N VAL A 62 27.32 14.97 -4.36
CA VAL A 62 26.50 14.69 -3.18
C VAL A 62 25.33 15.67 -3.09
N ARG A 63 25.57 16.97 -3.36
CA ARG A 63 24.50 17.98 -3.37
C ARG A 63 23.44 17.68 -4.43
N GLN A 64 23.84 17.29 -5.64
CA GLN A 64 22.91 16.96 -6.71
C GLN A 64 22.07 15.73 -6.35
N TRP A 65 22.70 14.67 -5.86
CA TRP A 65 21.99 13.47 -5.42
C TRP A 65 21.00 13.75 -4.28
N LEU A 66 21.35 14.61 -3.32
CA LEU A 66 20.44 15.03 -2.23
C LEU A 66 19.23 15.80 -2.77
N GLN A 67 19.40 16.62 -3.80
CA GLN A 67 18.29 17.31 -4.45
C GLN A 67 17.34 16.33 -5.15
N GLU A 68 17.87 15.36 -5.88
CA GLU A 68 17.08 14.31 -6.53
C GLU A 68 16.31 13.46 -5.50
N LEU A 69 16.97 13.11 -4.39
CA LEU A 69 16.35 12.38 -3.29
C LEU A 69 15.20 13.17 -2.66
N LYS A 70 15.36 14.50 -2.52
CA LYS A 70 14.31 15.38 -2.02
C LYS A 70 13.09 15.40 -2.95
N ASP A 71 13.31 15.45 -4.26
CA ASP A 71 12.22 15.45 -5.24
C ASP A 71 11.43 14.13 -5.18
N VAL A 72 12.13 12.99 -5.07
CA VAL A 72 11.50 11.67 -4.88
C VAL A 72 10.75 11.58 -3.55
N ALA A 73 11.26 12.20 -2.48
CA ALA A 73 10.58 12.23 -1.19
C ALA A 73 9.25 12.98 -1.26
N TYR A 74 9.18 14.10 -1.99
CA TYR A 74 7.91 14.80 -2.23
C TYR A 74 6.91 13.94 -3.01
N TRP A 75 7.36 13.21 -4.03
CA TRP A 75 6.47 12.31 -4.76
C TRP A 75 5.92 11.19 -3.87
N ALA A 76 6.75 10.68 -2.94
CA ALA A 76 6.30 9.68 -1.98
C ALA A 76 5.29 10.25 -0.98
N GLU A 77 5.46 11.51 -0.54
CA GLU A 77 4.51 12.23 0.31
C GLU A 77 3.15 12.40 -0.39
N ASP A 78 3.13 12.84 -1.64
CA ASP A 78 1.89 12.99 -2.44
C ASP A 78 1.12 11.67 -2.54
N ILE A 79 1.82 10.54 -2.75
CA ILE A 79 1.21 9.20 -2.80
C ILE A 79 0.64 8.81 -1.44
N LEU A 80 1.33 9.11 -0.33
CA LEU A 80 0.84 8.82 1.02
C LEU A 80 -0.41 9.62 1.35
N ASP A 81 -0.49 10.88 0.91
CA ASP A 81 -1.66 11.72 1.06
C ASP A 81 -2.86 11.16 0.28
N GLU A 82 -2.65 10.68 -0.96
CA GLU A 82 -3.70 10.03 -1.75
C GLU A 82 -4.22 8.76 -1.06
N ILE A 83 -3.32 7.91 -0.55
CA ILE A 83 -3.68 6.70 0.21
C ILE A 83 -4.50 7.08 1.47
N THR A 84 -4.08 8.11 2.18
CA THR A 84 -4.75 8.60 3.40
C THR A 84 -6.14 9.13 3.07
N TYR A 85 -6.25 9.93 2.00
CA TYR A 85 -7.52 10.46 1.51
C TYR A 85 -8.49 9.34 1.12
N GLU A 86 -8.06 8.37 0.32
CA GLU A 86 -8.90 7.24 -0.11
C GLU A 86 -9.33 6.35 1.07
N SER A 87 -8.44 6.16 2.06
CA SER A 87 -8.77 5.46 3.31
C SER A 87 -9.90 6.17 4.07
N LEU A 88 -9.79 7.49 4.25
CA LEU A 88 -10.80 8.29 4.94
C LEU A 88 -12.12 8.31 4.17
N ARG A 89 -12.05 8.52 2.85
CA ARG A 89 -13.22 8.52 1.97
C ARG A 89 -14.01 7.23 2.08
N ARG A 90 -13.35 6.07 2.00
CA ARG A 90 -13.99 4.75 2.16
C ARG A 90 -14.64 4.58 3.53
N GLN A 91 -14.00 5.06 4.60
CA GLN A 91 -14.59 5.00 5.95
C GLN A 91 -15.90 5.79 6.03
N VAL A 92 -15.94 6.98 5.45
CA VAL A 92 -17.15 7.82 5.39
C VAL A 92 -18.25 7.15 4.56
N GLU A 93 -17.91 6.61 3.38
CA GLU A 93 -18.86 5.89 2.52
C GLU A 93 -19.48 4.70 3.26
N ILE A 94 -18.68 3.86 3.91
CA ILE A 94 -19.15 2.71 4.70
C ILE A 94 -20.08 3.17 5.83
N GLN A 95 -19.69 4.21 6.58
CA GLN A 95 -20.52 4.75 7.66
C GLN A 95 -21.86 5.27 7.15
N SER A 96 -21.88 5.94 6.00
CA SER A 96 -23.11 6.44 5.38
C SER A 96 -24.06 5.30 4.97
N HIS A 97 -23.52 4.23 4.38
CA HIS A 97 -24.30 3.07 3.98
C HIS A 97 -24.87 2.29 5.17
N LEU A 98 -24.15 2.24 6.29
CA LEU A 98 -24.64 1.63 7.53
C LEU A 98 -25.76 2.45 8.17
N LYS A 99 -25.66 3.79 8.16
CA LYS A 99 -26.72 4.68 8.68
C LYS A 99 -28.00 4.64 7.85
N ASN A 100 -27.92 4.40 6.54
CA ASN A 100 -29.09 4.33 5.65
C ASN A 100 -29.82 2.97 5.66
N LYS A 101 -29.29 1.96 6.38
CA LYS A 101 -29.89 0.62 6.51
C LYS A 101 -30.59 0.38 7.86
N ILE A 102 -30.50 1.34 8.78
CA ILE A 102 -31.13 1.33 10.12
C ILE A 102 -32.29 2.32 10.08
#